data_AF-A0A934U012-F1
#
_entry.id   AF-A0A934U012-F1
#
_cell.length_a   1.000
_cell.length_b   1.000
_cell.length_c   1.000
_cell.angle_alpha   90.00
_cell.angle_beta   90.00
_cell.angle_gamma   90.00
#
_symmetry.space_group_name_H-M   'P 1'
#
loop_
_entity.id
_entity.type
_entity.pdbx_description
1 polymer ?
#
loop_
_entity_poly.entity_id
_entity_poly.type
_entity_poly.pdbx_seq_one_letter_code
_entity_poly.pdbx_strand_id
1 'polypeptide(L)'
;MMKRLFCLTLVAVMLLSVFAFSFSAAEVNDKAVTGADVIKFDNSITKWTGPVQFFVYDPEGEELIPWGSKKLNGTDEGNNIWSKDLSEYGLESGKQYCVIFCDASTGAQTYDLVFDASCFGDTAVTTNNLIENPVDSNKNAGEAVWKNNTLGPRLQVTSIGNVVGQTCLASETPYDLFVGFLENTFDNARVYSGKDDQTLIDDTAGALGLSKNDVEAALSEAGAYTNWDYDKSNLPGEGSSGGSSGSGSGSSGSSGGSSGYYSDISGKWHTYTFASDQFTDDEKKIFSSVMKSNTNVLYLPSQVIAKQTDDSGTYYVFLTSVTELKTDVDAFFDSIRWEITTIFVDNQGNSKLLNSAAIDPADIKTTDKAPDGWTVSAKTPSADDLSYYSSDVEQALTNYKEIKLDYIAELATRIVDTGINYRFLCYGTKDGKTDLYVVELTDEFTKAEITKVSLFDLSSYAISPQPAEKGQDNSAKSPQTGHTDMVMMVVVLLFIAMFGACVSVKQISKKHD
;
A
#
# COMPACT_ATOMS: atom_id res chain seq x y z
N MET A 1 -39.04 6.86 -40.17
CA MET A 1 -39.45 5.44 -40.30
C MET A 1 -38.30 4.67 -40.90
N MET A 2 -38.00 3.48 -40.35
CA MET A 2 -36.79 2.65 -40.54
C MET A 2 -35.51 3.33 -40.00
N LYS A 3 -34.84 2.84 -38.96
CA LYS A 3 -34.46 1.45 -38.65
C LYS A 3 -34.55 1.20 -37.14
N ARG A 4 -35.56 0.43 -36.72
CA ARG A 4 -35.60 -0.30 -35.45
C ARG A 4 -35.57 -1.78 -35.84
N LEU A 5 -34.40 -2.41 -35.95
CA LEU A 5 -34.25 -3.89 -35.90
C LEU A 5 -32.79 -4.41 -35.88
N PHE A 6 -31.83 -3.77 -35.20
CA PHE A 6 -30.48 -4.36 -35.09
C PHE A 6 -29.74 -4.14 -33.76
N CYS A 7 -30.40 -3.63 -32.72
CA CYS A 7 -29.76 -3.33 -31.44
C CYS A 7 -30.23 -4.22 -30.27
N LEU A 8 -30.87 -5.35 -30.54
CA LEU A 8 -31.38 -6.25 -29.48
C LEU A 8 -30.96 -7.73 -29.64
N THR A 9 -30.08 -8.03 -30.60
CA THR A 9 -29.44 -9.35 -30.76
C THR A 9 -27.95 -9.35 -30.44
N LEU A 10 -27.36 -8.19 -30.11
CA LEU A 10 -25.94 -8.11 -29.70
C LEU A 10 -25.76 -8.11 -28.16
N VAL A 11 -26.83 -7.93 -27.39
CA VAL A 11 -26.78 -7.81 -25.92
C VAL A 11 -27.07 -9.15 -25.21
N ALA A 12 -27.37 -10.22 -25.95
CA ALA A 12 -27.69 -11.55 -25.39
C ALA A 12 -26.65 -12.65 -25.70
N VAL A 13 -25.48 -12.33 -26.28
CA VAL A 13 -24.41 -13.31 -26.58
C VAL A 13 -23.12 -13.05 -25.80
N MET A 14 -22.92 -11.86 -25.20
CA MET A 14 -21.75 -11.59 -24.35
C MET A 14 -21.94 -11.98 -22.87
N LEU A 15 -23.10 -12.51 -22.49
CA LEU A 15 -23.42 -12.94 -21.13
C LEU A 15 -23.42 -14.47 -20.94
N LEU A 16 -22.77 -15.22 -21.83
CA LEU A 16 -22.85 -16.69 -21.85
C LEU A 16 -21.56 -17.41 -22.29
N SER A 17 -20.38 -16.87 -21.96
CA SER A 17 -19.10 -17.60 -22.11
C SER A 17 -18.33 -17.81 -20.80
N VAL A 18 -18.97 -17.60 -19.64
CA VAL A 18 -18.46 -18.14 -18.36
C VAL A 18 -19.08 -19.53 -18.17
N PHE A 19 -18.58 -20.50 -18.93
CA PHE A 19 -18.87 -21.92 -18.72
C PHE A 19 -17.58 -22.62 -18.27
N ALA A 20 -17.58 -22.96 -16.98
CA ALA A 20 -17.06 -24.21 -16.43
C ALA A 20 -15.90 -24.87 -17.19
N PHE A 21 -14.66 -24.61 -16.77
CA PHE A 21 -13.64 -25.63 -16.89
C PHE A 21 -13.88 -26.66 -15.79
N SER A 22 -14.57 -27.73 -16.17
CA SER A 22 -14.53 -28.96 -15.40
C SER A 22 -13.07 -29.43 -15.41
N PHE A 23 -12.46 -29.61 -14.24
CA PHE A 23 -11.26 -30.44 -14.11
C PHE A 23 -11.64 -31.86 -14.58
N SER A 24 -11.44 -32.14 -15.86
CA SER A 24 -11.25 -33.51 -16.29
C SER A 24 -9.78 -33.79 -16.07
N ALA A 25 -9.48 -34.69 -15.13
CA ALA A 25 -8.18 -35.33 -15.05
C ALA A 25 -7.87 -35.90 -16.44
N ALA A 26 -7.00 -35.23 -17.19
CA ALA A 26 -6.44 -35.79 -18.39
C ALA A 26 -5.47 -36.89 -17.92
N GLU A 27 -5.75 -38.12 -18.34
CA GLU A 27 -4.83 -39.24 -18.20
C GLU A 27 -3.43 -38.82 -18.65
N VAL A 28 -2.45 -39.12 -17.79
CA VAL A 28 -1.03 -39.07 -18.10
C VAL A 28 -0.80 -40.04 -19.27
N ASN A 29 -0.75 -39.49 -20.48
CA ASN A 29 -0.20 -40.23 -21.61
C ASN A 29 1.32 -40.16 -21.47
N ASP A 30 1.89 -41.21 -20.90
CA ASP A 30 3.31 -41.55 -20.99
C ASP A 30 3.71 -41.70 -22.46
N LYS A 31 3.97 -40.58 -23.13
CA LYS A 31 4.89 -40.59 -24.26
C LYS A 31 6.28 -40.40 -23.69
N ALA A 32 6.98 -41.52 -23.51
CA ALA A 32 8.42 -41.54 -23.37
C ALA A 32 9.06 -40.67 -24.47
N VAL A 33 9.59 -39.51 -24.10
CA VAL A 33 10.45 -38.70 -24.96
C VAL A 33 11.89 -39.04 -24.61
N THR A 34 12.52 -39.83 -25.47
CA THR A 34 13.95 -40.14 -25.46
C THR A 34 14.75 -38.98 -26.06
N GLY A 35 14.56 -37.76 -25.56
CA GLY A 35 15.22 -36.54 -26.06
C GLY A 35 15.93 -35.83 -24.91
N ALA A 36 17.12 -35.27 -25.19
CA ALA A 36 17.83 -34.39 -24.27
C ALA A 36 16.93 -33.24 -23.78
N ASP A 37 17.24 -32.66 -22.60
CA ASP A 37 16.49 -31.58 -21.94
C ASP A 37 16.62 -30.26 -22.72
N VAL A 38 16.16 -30.24 -23.97
CA VAL A 38 16.42 -29.20 -24.96
C VAL A 38 15.19 -28.36 -25.17
N ILE A 39 15.31 -27.04 -25.03
CA ILE A 39 14.31 -26.08 -25.49
C ILE A 39 14.78 -25.36 -26.75
N LYS A 40 13.83 -24.91 -27.58
CA LYS A 40 14.13 -24.20 -28.83
C LYS A 40 13.42 -22.85 -28.88
N PHE A 41 13.97 -21.94 -29.66
CA PHE A 41 13.39 -20.63 -29.93
C PHE A 41 13.46 -20.34 -31.43
N ASP A 42 12.31 -20.01 -32.00
CA ASP A 42 12.17 -19.61 -33.40
C ASP A 42 12.04 -18.08 -33.46
N ASN A 43 13.12 -17.45 -33.92
CA ASN A 43 13.23 -15.99 -33.99
C ASN A 43 12.80 -15.43 -35.36
N SER A 44 12.09 -16.20 -36.20
CA SER A 44 11.73 -15.81 -37.58
C SER A 44 10.87 -14.55 -37.69
N ILE A 45 10.08 -14.22 -36.66
CA ILE A 45 9.22 -13.04 -36.61
C ILE A 45 9.96 -11.85 -35.98
N THR A 46 11.07 -12.09 -35.28
CA THR A 46 11.87 -11.02 -34.69
C THR A 46 12.71 -10.34 -35.77
N LYS A 47 13.24 -9.16 -35.43
CA LYS A 47 14.26 -8.48 -36.24
C LYS A 47 15.68 -8.78 -35.76
N TRP A 48 15.85 -9.84 -34.97
CA TRP A 48 17.11 -10.17 -34.32
C TRP A 48 18.08 -10.73 -35.35
N THR A 49 19.31 -10.22 -35.33
CA THR A 49 20.35 -10.59 -36.30
C THR A 49 21.55 -11.24 -35.64
N GLY A 50 21.65 -11.17 -34.31
CA GLY A 50 22.70 -11.78 -33.52
C GLY A 50 22.36 -13.18 -33.02
N PRO A 51 23.32 -13.82 -32.33
CA PRO A 51 23.07 -15.05 -31.60
C PRO A 51 21.97 -14.88 -30.55
N VAL A 52 21.11 -15.89 -30.43
CA VAL A 52 20.08 -15.92 -29.38
C VAL A 52 20.69 -16.45 -28.09
N GLN A 53 20.50 -15.69 -27.02
CA GLN A 53 20.82 -16.07 -25.66
C GLN A 53 19.60 -16.61 -24.93
N PHE A 54 19.80 -17.66 -24.13
CA PHE A 54 18.80 -18.34 -23.32
C PHE A 54 19.17 -18.10 -21.86
N PHE A 55 18.56 -17.10 -21.24
CA PHE A 55 18.70 -16.87 -19.81
C PHE A 55 17.67 -17.69 -19.07
N VAL A 56 18.13 -18.69 -18.32
CA VAL A 56 17.30 -19.64 -17.59
C VAL A 56 17.53 -19.45 -16.10
N TYR A 57 16.43 -19.30 -15.36
CA TYR A 57 16.48 -19.04 -13.93
C TYR A 57 15.31 -19.72 -13.20
N ASP A 58 15.55 -19.99 -11.93
CA ASP A 58 14.55 -20.42 -10.97
C ASP A 58 13.80 -19.18 -10.46
N PRO A 59 12.47 -19.10 -10.61
CA PRO A 59 11.70 -17.97 -10.11
C PRO A 59 11.87 -17.67 -8.62
N GLU A 60 12.32 -18.65 -7.82
CA GLU A 60 12.64 -18.49 -6.40
C GLU A 60 14.00 -17.80 -6.14
N GLY A 61 14.77 -17.49 -7.19
CA GLY A 61 15.90 -16.54 -7.12
C GLY A 61 17.26 -17.07 -7.59
N GLU A 62 17.36 -18.34 -8.01
CA GLU A 62 18.63 -18.89 -8.50
C GLU A 62 18.78 -18.73 -10.03
N GLU A 63 19.84 -18.06 -10.49
CA GLU A 63 20.23 -18.08 -11.90
C GLU A 63 20.92 -19.41 -12.24
N LEU A 64 20.28 -20.25 -13.05
CA LEU A 64 20.89 -21.51 -13.50
C LEU A 64 22.02 -21.25 -14.50
N ILE A 65 21.88 -20.19 -15.29
CA ILE A 65 22.91 -19.70 -16.20
C ILE A 65 23.15 -18.21 -15.89
N PRO A 66 24.31 -17.85 -15.32
CA PRO A 66 24.57 -16.47 -14.91
C PRO A 66 24.46 -15.47 -16.06
N TRP A 67 23.84 -14.32 -15.79
CA TRP A 67 23.71 -13.24 -16.78
C TRP A 67 25.08 -12.81 -17.32
N GLY A 68 25.15 -12.53 -18.63
CA GLY A 68 26.40 -12.16 -19.31
C GLY A 68 27.39 -13.33 -19.57
N SER A 69 27.06 -14.56 -19.18
CA SER A 69 27.89 -15.73 -19.47
C SER A 69 27.85 -16.11 -20.95
N LYS A 70 28.99 -16.57 -21.50
CA LYS A 70 29.03 -17.20 -22.84
C LYS A 70 28.16 -18.45 -22.92
N LYS A 71 27.87 -19.08 -21.77
CA LYS A 71 26.95 -20.20 -21.66
C LYS A 71 25.50 -19.83 -21.95
N LEU A 72 25.14 -18.54 -22.08
CA LEU A 72 23.79 -18.15 -22.50
C LEU A 72 23.53 -18.44 -23.97
N ASN A 73 24.56 -18.41 -24.82
CA ASN A 73 24.38 -18.58 -26.26
C ASN A 73 23.74 -19.95 -26.56
N GLY A 74 22.69 -19.91 -27.38
CA GLY A 74 22.10 -21.08 -27.98
C GLY A 74 22.95 -21.63 -29.13
N THR A 75 22.62 -22.85 -29.54
CA THR A 75 23.15 -23.47 -30.74
C THR A 75 22.28 -23.07 -31.94
N ASP A 76 22.89 -22.59 -33.02
CA ASP A 76 22.20 -22.30 -34.27
C ASP A 76 21.84 -23.61 -35.00
N GLU A 77 20.56 -23.91 -35.12
CA GLU A 77 20.02 -25.08 -35.82
C GLU A 77 19.67 -24.76 -37.29
N GLY A 78 19.87 -23.50 -37.71
CA GLY A 78 19.42 -22.98 -38.99
C GLY A 78 17.93 -22.65 -39.03
N ASN A 79 17.49 -22.05 -40.14
CA ASN A 79 16.08 -21.65 -40.37
C ASN A 79 15.49 -20.78 -39.26
N ASN A 80 16.29 -19.89 -38.67
CA ASN A 80 15.90 -19.01 -37.55
C ASN A 80 15.56 -19.77 -36.25
N ILE A 81 16.03 -21.01 -36.09
CA ILE A 81 15.85 -21.79 -34.87
C ILE A 81 17.16 -21.86 -34.10
N TRP A 82 17.07 -21.52 -32.82
CA TRP A 82 18.14 -21.68 -31.84
C TRP A 82 17.73 -22.68 -30.78
N SER A 83 18.67 -23.48 -30.28
CA SER A 83 18.40 -24.50 -29.25
C SER A 83 19.29 -24.33 -28.03
N LYS A 84 18.82 -24.83 -26.89
CA LYS A 84 19.61 -24.92 -25.66
C LYS A 84 19.38 -26.26 -24.97
N ASP A 85 20.46 -27.01 -24.80
CA ASP A 85 20.48 -28.23 -23.96
C ASP A 85 20.67 -27.82 -22.50
N LEU A 86 19.72 -28.23 -21.66
CA LEU A 86 19.68 -27.90 -20.24
C LEU A 86 20.07 -29.06 -19.32
N SER A 87 20.50 -30.19 -19.89
CA SER A 87 20.78 -31.43 -19.13
C SER A 87 21.88 -31.25 -18.08
N GLU A 88 22.79 -30.26 -18.25
CA GLU A 88 23.87 -29.97 -17.29
C GLU A 88 23.48 -29.07 -16.12
N TYR A 89 22.27 -28.49 -16.11
CA TYR A 89 21.86 -27.50 -15.11
C TYR A 89 21.01 -28.06 -13.96
N GLY A 90 20.83 -29.38 -13.89
CA GLY A 90 20.22 -30.03 -12.74
C GLY A 90 18.75 -29.66 -12.50
N LEU A 91 17.97 -29.55 -13.58
CA LEU A 91 16.53 -29.23 -13.50
C LEU A 91 15.78 -30.29 -12.68
N GLU A 92 14.97 -29.83 -11.74
CA GLU A 92 14.18 -30.68 -10.87
C GLU A 92 12.88 -31.12 -11.56
N SER A 93 12.56 -32.41 -11.45
CA SER A 93 11.34 -32.97 -12.04
C SER A 93 10.10 -32.37 -11.35
N GLY A 94 9.21 -31.80 -12.16
CA GLY A 94 7.97 -31.17 -11.67
C GLY A 94 8.13 -29.73 -11.17
N LYS A 95 9.35 -29.17 -11.17
CA LYS A 95 9.58 -27.75 -10.91
C LYS A 95 9.42 -26.93 -12.19
N GLN A 96 8.89 -25.72 -12.05
CA GLN A 96 8.79 -24.75 -13.13
C GLN A 96 9.97 -23.76 -13.08
N TYR A 97 10.42 -23.38 -14.25
CA TYR A 97 11.51 -22.43 -14.46
C TYR A 97 11.05 -21.34 -15.43
N CYS A 98 11.83 -20.27 -15.52
CA CYS A 98 11.61 -19.21 -16.51
C CYS A 98 12.77 -19.14 -17.49
N VAL A 99 12.46 -18.80 -18.74
CA VAL A 99 13.45 -18.46 -19.77
C VAL A 99 13.16 -17.09 -20.37
N ILE A 100 14.21 -16.30 -20.54
CA ILE A 100 14.22 -15.07 -21.34
C ILE A 100 15.10 -15.31 -22.55
N PHE A 101 14.57 -15.07 -23.75
CA PHE A 101 15.37 -15.06 -24.97
C PHE A 101 15.87 -13.64 -25.23
N CYS A 102 17.13 -13.50 -25.63
CA CYS A 102 17.73 -12.21 -25.91
C CYS A 102 18.57 -12.23 -27.18
N ASP A 103 18.51 -11.17 -27.99
CA ASP A 103 19.45 -10.94 -29.08
C ASP A 103 20.76 -10.39 -28.52
N ALA A 104 21.83 -11.18 -28.58
CA ALA A 104 23.14 -10.77 -28.09
C ALA A 104 23.70 -9.51 -28.78
N SER A 105 23.19 -9.14 -29.96
CA SER A 105 23.66 -7.96 -30.71
C SER A 105 22.93 -6.67 -30.33
N THR A 106 21.63 -6.73 -30.03
CA THR A 106 20.81 -5.54 -29.77
C THR A 106 20.38 -5.40 -28.31
N GLY A 107 20.45 -6.48 -27.53
CA GLY A 107 19.90 -6.54 -26.17
C GLY A 107 18.36 -6.61 -26.14
N ALA A 108 17.70 -6.74 -27.29
CA ALA A 108 16.26 -6.95 -27.34
C ALA A 108 15.92 -8.30 -26.72
N GLN A 109 14.90 -8.33 -25.86
CA GLN A 109 14.54 -9.51 -25.09
C GLN A 109 13.05 -9.83 -25.14
N THR A 110 12.72 -11.10 -24.88
CA THR A 110 11.34 -11.51 -24.60
C THR A 110 10.98 -11.23 -23.14
N TYR A 111 9.69 -11.26 -22.88
CA TYR A 111 9.15 -11.42 -21.53
C TYR A 111 9.44 -12.85 -21.04
N ASP A 112 9.37 -13.02 -19.73
CA ASP A 112 9.62 -14.25 -18.99
C ASP A 112 8.64 -15.35 -19.42
N LEU A 113 9.17 -16.43 -19.98
CA LEU A 113 8.39 -17.57 -20.45
C LEU A 113 8.55 -18.75 -19.49
N VAL A 114 7.44 -19.18 -18.89
CA VAL A 114 7.43 -20.32 -17.96
C VAL A 114 7.60 -21.63 -18.72
N PHE A 115 8.41 -22.55 -18.20
CA PHE A 115 8.57 -23.89 -18.74
C PHE A 115 8.85 -24.92 -17.64
N ASP A 116 8.57 -26.19 -17.96
CA ASP A 116 9.00 -27.35 -17.19
C ASP A 116 9.46 -28.46 -18.15
N ALA A 117 9.67 -29.67 -17.64
CA ALA A 117 10.09 -30.82 -18.46
C ALA A 117 9.12 -31.16 -19.61
N SER A 118 7.85 -30.77 -19.55
CA SER A 118 6.88 -30.96 -20.65
C SER A 118 7.14 -30.04 -21.85
N CYS A 119 7.97 -29.00 -21.70
CA CYS A 119 8.42 -28.14 -22.79
C CYS A 119 9.67 -28.66 -23.50
N PHE A 120 10.31 -29.74 -23.01
CA PHE A 120 11.49 -30.29 -23.67
C PHE A 120 11.15 -30.84 -25.06
N GLY A 121 11.96 -30.46 -26.04
CA GLY A 121 11.74 -30.69 -27.46
C GLY A 121 10.82 -29.68 -28.14
N ASP A 122 10.12 -28.82 -27.38
CA ASP A 122 9.24 -27.79 -27.93
C ASP A 122 10.02 -26.55 -28.40
N THR A 123 9.34 -25.70 -29.16
CA THR A 123 9.86 -24.46 -29.71
C THR A 123 9.00 -23.29 -29.26
N ALA A 124 9.60 -22.34 -28.56
CA ALA A 124 9.00 -21.05 -28.28
C ALA A 124 9.05 -20.16 -29.54
N VAL A 125 8.01 -19.34 -29.72
CA VAL A 125 7.93 -18.32 -30.78
C VAL A 125 7.58 -16.99 -30.18
N THR A 126 8.16 -15.92 -30.72
CA THR A 126 7.65 -14.58 -30.43
C THR A 126 6.32 -14.34 -31.14
N THR A 127 5.41 -13.64 -30.47
CA THR A 127 4.23 -13.07 -31.12
C THR A 127 4.55 -11.65 -31.62
N ASN A 128 3.55 -10.94 -32.14
CA ASN A 128 3.67 -9.51 -32.48
C ASN A 128 3.26 -8.60 -31.30
N ASN A 129 3.00 -9.17 -30.13
CA ASN A 129 2.58 -8.43 -28.95
C ASN A 129 3.80 -8.02 -28.10
N LEU A 130 3.60 -6.98 -27.31
CA LEU A 130 4.53 -6.52 -26.30
C LEU A 130 3.87 -6.67 -24.93
N ILE A 131 4.66 -7.10 -23.95
CA ILE A 131 4.25 -7.19 -22.55
C ILE A 131 5.02 -6.16 -21.76
N GLU A 132 4.31 -5.41 -20.92
CA GLU A 132 4.89 -4.45 -20.00
C GLU A 132 5.84 -5.15 -19.01
N ASN A 133 7.00 -4.56 -18.75
CA ASN A 133 7.93 -5.11 -17.79
C ASN A 133 7.38 -4.93 -16.36
N PRO A 134 7.39 -5.98 -15.51
CA PRO A 134 6.73 -5.93 -14.22
C PRO A 134 7.46 -5.03 -13.20
N VAL A 135 8.76 -4.80 -13.39
CA VAL A 135 9.58 -3.94 -12.52
C VAL A 135 9.56 -2.49 -13.00
N ASP A 136 9.73 -2.26 -14.31
CA ASP A 136 9.77 -0.93 -14.93
C ASP A 136 8.72 -0.80 -16.03
N SER A 137 7.54 -0.30 -15.67
CA SER A 137 6.38 -0.13 -16.55
C SER A 137 6.60 0.81 -17.75
N ASN A 138 7.72 1.53 -17.82
CA ASN A 138 8.08 2.29 -19.03
C ASN A 138 8.71 1.42 -20.12
N LYS A 139 9.12 0.20 -19.76
CA LYS A 139 9.73 -0.78 -20.67
C LYS A 139 8.74 -1.85 -21.06
N ASN A 140 8.95 -2.38 -22.25
CA ASN A 140 8.20 -3.51 -22.77
C ASN A 140 9.17 -4.57 -23.29
N ALA A 141 8.76 -5.82 -23.19
CA ALA A 141 9.48 -6.97 -23.74
C ALA A 141 8.59 -7.70 -24.75
N GLY A 142 9.21 -8.43 -25.70
CA GLY A 142 8.45 -9.20 -26.69
C GLY A 142 7.72 -10.37 -26.04
N GLU A 143 6.44 -10.57 -26.35
CA GLU A 143 5.74 -11.78 -25.90
C GLU A 143 6.29 -13.02 -26.63
N ALA A 144 6.52 -14.11 -25.88
CA ALA A 144 6.84 -15.42 -26.42
C ALA A 144 5.88 -16.48 -25.88
N VAL A 145 5.56 -17.49 -26.71
CA VAL A 145 4.67 -18.61 -26.36
C VAL A 145 5.24 -19.92 -26.87
N TRP A 146 4.94 -21.03 -26.19
CA TRP A 146 5.30 -22.37 -26.66
C TRP A 146 4.38 -22.81 -27.82
N LYS A 147 4.93 -23.45 -28.86
CA LYS A 147 4.13 -23.92 -30.00
C LYS A 147 3.19 -25.06 -29.63
N ASN A 148 3.59 -25.95 -28.73
CA ASN A 148 2.88 -27.20 -28.43
C ASN A 148 2.60 -27.41 -26.93
N ASN A 149 2.84 -26.39 -26.10
CA ASN A 149 2.61 -26.43 -24.66
C ASN A 149 1.62 -25.32 -24.22
N THR A 150 0.91 -25.55 -23.12
CA THR A 150 -0.04 -24.59 -22.53
C THR A 150 0.62 -23.59 -21.58
N LEU A 151 1.84 -23.86 -21.13
CA LEU A 151 2.64 -22.87 -20.41
C LEU A 151 2.94 -21.66 -21.32
N GLY A 152 3.25 -20.52 -20.71
CA GLY A 152 3.33 -19.26 -21.43
C GLY A 152 3.99 -18.14 -20.60
N PRO A 153 3.83 -16.88 -21.04
CA PRO A 153 4.31 -15.72 -20.31
C PRO A 153 3.90 -15.75 -18.83
N ARG A 154 4.84 -15.55 -17.92
CA ARG A 154 4.59 -15.55 -16.47
C ARG A 154 3.54 -14.51 -16.09
N LEU A 155 2.50 -14.93 -15.37
CA LEU A 155 1.50 -14.04 -14.81
C LEU A 155 2.14 -13.20 -13.69
N GLN A 156 2.11 -11.88 -13.80
CA GLN A 156 2.66 -10.95 -12.81
C GLN A 156 1.81 -9.68 -12.71
N VAL A 157 1.97 -8.96 -11.61
CA VAL A 157 1.45 -7.60 -11.44
C VAL A 157 2.60 -6.61 -11.61
N THR A 158 2.43 -5.61 -12.46
CA THR A 158 3.45 -4.60 -12.71
C THR A 158 3.53 -3.57 -11.60
N SER A 159 4.59 -2.78 -11.59
CA SER A 159 4.79 -1.73 -10.58
C SER A 159 3.73 -0.62 -10.61
N ILE A 160 2.88 -0.56 -11.65
CA ILE A 160 1.72 0.34 -11.73
C ILE A 160 0.36 -0.39 -11.62
N GLY A 161 0.37 -1.68 -11.23
CA GLY A 161 -0.83 -2.46 -10.95
C GLY A 161 -1.51 -3.08 -12.16
N ASN A 162 -0.84 -3.14 -13.32
CA ASN A 162 -1.37 -3.89 -14.47
C ASN A 162 -1.08 -5.38 -14.29
N VAL A 163 -2.03 -6.23 -14.66
CA VAL A 163 -1.81 -7.68 -14.69
C VAL A 163 -1.34 -8.07 -16.08
N VAL A 164 -0.19 -8.73 -16.15
CA VAL A 164 0.49 -9.10 -17.39
C VAL A 164 0.83 -10.57 -17.41
N GLY A 165 0.96 -11.14 -18.61
CA GLY A 165 1.18 -12.57 -18.80
C GLY A 165 -0.05 -13.40 -18.48
N GLN A 166 0.12 -14.72 -18.44
CA GLN A 166 -1.01 -15.67 -18.38
C GLN A 166 -0.74 -16.94 -17.57
N THR A 167 0.51 -17.30 -17.31
CA THR A 167 0.88 -18.54 -16.62
C THR A 167 1.34 -18.23 -15.21
N CYS A 168 0.50 -18.54 -14.22
CA CYS A 168 0.88 -18.49 -12.82
C CYS A 168 1.86 -19.64 -12.52
N LEU A 169 2.87 -19.39 -11.70
CA LEU A 169 3.77 -20.44 -11.25
C LEU A 169 3.03 -21.42 -10.34
N ALA A 170 3.45 -22.68 -10.32
CA ALA A 170 2.83 -23.70 -9.49
C ALA A 170 2.96 -23.43 -7.98
N SER A 171 3.95 -22.62 -7.58
CA SER A 171 4.19 -22.16 -6.21
C SER A 171 3.42 -20.89 -5.84
N GLU A 172 2.75 -20.25 -6.80
CA GLU A 172 2.03 -18.99 -6.61
C GLU A 172 0.54 -19.17 -6.92
N THR A 173 -0.28 -18.32 -6.33
CA THR A 173 -1.68 -18.14 -6.72
C THR A 173 -1.93 -16.70 -7.15
N PRO A 174 -3.02 -16.42 -7.89
CA PRO A 174 -3.43 -15.04 -8.15
C PRO A 174 -3.62 -14.21 -6.88
N TYR A 175 -3.98 -14.86 -5.76
CA TYR A 175 -4.04 -14.22 -4.45
C TYR A 175 -2.65 -13.77 -3.97
N ASP A 176 -1.66 -14.66 -4.04
CA ASP A 176 -0.27 -14.35 -3.63
C ASP A 176 0.33 -13.22 -4.48
N LEU A 177 0.06 -13.22 -5.79
CA LEU A 177 0.48 -12.14 -6.69
C LEU A 177 -0.16 -10.79 -6.29
N PHE A 178 -1.41 -10.82 -5.83
CA PHE A 178 -2.10 -9.63 -5.37
C PHE A 178 -1.58 -9.13 -4.01
N VAL A 179 -1.33 -10.03 -3.05
CA VAL A 179 -0.68 -9.70 -1.77
C VAL A 179 0.71 -9.10 -2.04
N GLY A 180 1.52 -9.74 -2.88
CA GLY A 180 2.85 -9.24 -3.24
C GLY A 180 2.80 -7.86 -3.92
N PHE A 181 1.78 -7.59 -4.75
CA PHE A 181 1.53 -6.24 -5.28
C PHE A 181 1.24 -5.23 -4.17
N LEU A 182 0.31 -5.56 -3.26
CA LEU A 182 -0.07 -4.72 -2.13
C LEU A 182 1.11 -4.37 -1.22
N GLU A 183 2.01 -5.33 -0.97
CA GLU A 183 3.18 -5.14 -0.10
C GLU A 183 4.31 -4.36 -0.79
N ASN A 184 4.60 -4.65 -2.06
CA ASN A 184 5.86 -4.23 -2.66
C ASN A 184 5.74 -3.07 -3.65
N THR A 185 4.60 -2.92 -4.33
CA THR A 185 4.50 -1.99 -5.47
C THR A 185 3.22 -1.17 -5.50
N PHE A 186 2.27 -1.40 -4.60
CA PHE A 186 1.01 -0.68 -4.57
C PHE A 186 1.17 0.83 -4.32
N ASP A 187 2.07 1.24 -3.44
CA ASP A 187 2.37 2.66 -3.22
C ASP A 187 2.98 3.33 -4.46
N ASN A 188 3.82 2.61 -5.21
CA ASN A 188 4.31 3.08 -6.50
C ASN A 188 3.15 3.23 -7.50
N ALA A 189 2.27 2.23 -7.57
CA ALA A 189 1.13 2.24 -8.46
C ALA A 189 0.15 3.39 -8.16
N ARG A 190 -0.05 3.75 -6.90
CA ARG A 190 -0.86 4.92 -6.51
C ARG A 190 -0.36 6.22 -7.11
N VAL A 191 0.96 6.39 -7.16
CA VAL A 191 1.58 7.61 -7.69
C VAL A 191 1.55 7.62 -9.22
N TYR A 192 1.85 6.49 -9.85
CA TYR A 192 2.17 6.46 -11.29
C TYR A 192 1.07 5.89 -12.20
N SER A 193 0.08 5.17 -11.67
CA SER A 193 -1.02 4.60 -12.49
C SER A 193 -2.06 5.65 -12.91
N GLY A 194 -2.16 6.76 -12.17
CA GLY A 194 -3.22 7.76 -12.34
C GLY A 194 -4.62 7.28 -11.90
N LYS A 195 -4.70 6.17 -11.15
CA LYS A 195 -5.94 5.60 -10.60
C LYS A 195 -6.04 5.87 -9.10
N ASP A 196 -7.26 5.96 -8.59
CA ASP A 196 -7.50 5.91 -7.15
C ASP A 196 -7.41 4.46 -6.61
N ASP A 197 -7.30 4.31 -5.29
CA ASP A 197 -7.20 2.98 -4.64
C ASP A 197 -8.35 2.06 -5.04
N GLN A 198 -9.57 2.60 -5.12
CA GLN A 198 -10.75 1.80 -5.46
C GLN A 198 -10.60 1.16 -6.83
N THR A 199 -10.30 1.98 -7.85
CA THR A 199 -10.15 1.54 -9.23
C THR A 199 -8.92 0.69 -9.41
N LEU A 200 -7.80 1.06 -8.79
CA LEU A 200 -6.54 0.31 -8.87
C LEU A 200 -6.71 -1.10 -8.31
N ILE A 201 -7.24 -1.23 -7.10
CA ILE A 201 -7.48 -2.53 -6.46
C ILE A 201 -8.51 -3.34 -7.24
N ASP A 202 -9.64 -2.75 -7.62
CA ASP A 202 -10.68 -3.48 -8.37
C ASP A 202 -10.18 -3.95 -9.74
N ASP A 203 -9.40 -3.13 -10.46
CA ASP A 203 -8.84 -3.49 -11.77
C ASP A 203 -7.82 -4.63 -11.63
N THR A 204 -6.87 -4.51 -10.69
CA THR A 204 -5.82 -5.52 -10.49
C THR A 204 -6.42 -6.84 -9.98
N ALA A 205 -7.23 -6.77 -8.92
CA ALA A 205 -7.87 -7.96 -8.33
C ALA A 205 -8.87 -8.60 -9.31
N GLY A 206 -9.60 -7.79 -10.07
CA GLY A 206 -10.54 -8.26 -11.07
C GLY A 206 -9.85 -8.97 -12.22
N ALA A 207 -8.71 -8.46 -12.68
CA ALA A 207 -7.88 -9.12 -13.69
C ALA A 207 -7.24 -10.43 -13.19
N LEU A 208 -6.99 -10.53 -11.88
CA LEU A 208 -6.57 -11.77 -11.21
C LEU A 208 -7.72 -12.72 -10.88
N GLY A 209 -8.98 -12.31 -11.12
CA GLY A 209 -10.17 -13.12 -10.85
C GLY A 209 -10.53 -13.25 -9.38
N LEU A 210 -10.07 -12.34 -8.53
CA LEU A 210 -10.29 -12.35 -7.09
C LEU A 210 -11.70 -11.84 -6.73
N SER A 211 -12.26 -12.40 -5.67
CA SER A 211 -13.53 -11.94 -5.09
C SER A 211 -13.30 -10.76 -4.13
N LYS A 212 -14.39 -10.10 -3.74
CA LYS A 212 -14.31 -9.05 -2.71
C LYS A 212 -13.71 -9.55 -1.39
N ASN A 213 -14.03 -10.78 -0.97
CA ASN A 213 -13.52 -11.36 0.28
C ASN A 213 -12.01 -11.64 0.19
N ASP A 214 -11.54 -12.05 -0.98
CA ASP A 214 -10.10 -12.26 -1.22
C ASP A 214 -9.37 -10.92 -1.11
N VAL A 215 -9.93 -9.84 -1.66
CA VAL A 215 -9.35 -8.50 -1.53
C VAL A 215 -9.31 -8.04 -0.07
N GLU A 216 -10.40 -8.20 0.69
CA GLU A 216 -10.42 -7.87 2.12
C GLU A 216 -9.35 -8.64 2.91
N ALA A 217 -9.21 -9.94 2.65
CA ALA A 217 -8.21 -10.78 3.28
C ALA A 217 -6.80 -10.32 2.91
N ALA A 218 -6.53 -10.09 1.62
CA ALA A 218 -5.22 -9.67 1.12
C ALA A 218 -4.80 -8.29 1.66
N LEU A 219 -5.73 -7.34 1.72
CA LEU A 219 -5.49 -6.03 2.34
C LEU A 219 -5.11 -6.15 3.81
N SER A 220 -5.80 -7.04 4.55
CA SER A 220 -5.47 -7.31 5.95
C SER A 220 -4.13 -8.02 6.12
N GLU A 221 -3.79 -8.95 5.23
CA GLU A 221 -2.55 -9.73 5.28
C GLU A 221 -1.33 -8.87 4.95
N ALA A 222 -1.39 -8.14 3.84
CA ALA A 222 -0.34 -7.21 3.43
C ALA A 222 -0.19 -6.02 4.40
N GLY A 223 -1.16 -5.80 5.29
CA GLY A 223 -1.23 -4.58 6.11
C GLY A 223 -1.35 -3.31 5.27
N ALA A 224 -1.85 -3.43 4.04
CA ALA A 224 -1.90 -2.34 3.08
C ALA A 224 -2.94 -1.30 3.50
N TYR A 225 -2.50 -0.07 3.65
CA TYR A 225 -3.35 1.03 4.09
C TYR A 225 -4.09 1.61 2.88
N THR A 226 -5.43 1.51 2.78
CA THR A 226 -6.17 1.90 1.55
C THR A 226 -7.49 2.61 1.78
N ASN A 227 -7.94 3.34 0.76
CA ASN A 227 -9.26 3.96 0.69
C ASN A 227 -10.31 3.05 0.01
N TRP A 228 -9.98 1.77 -0.20
CA TRP A 228 -10.88 0.80 -0.85
C TRP A 228 -12.11 0.54 0.02
N ASP A 229 -13.27 0.57 -0.60
CA ASP A 229 -14.57 0.42 0.02
C ASP A 229 -15.27 -0.79 -0.59
N TYR A 230 -15.44 -1.83 0.25
CA TYR A 230 -16.10 -3.08 -0.12
C TYR A 230 -17.46 -2.85 -0.80
N ASP A 231 -18.25 -1.89 -0.30
CA ASP A 231 -19.59 -1.59 -0.80
C ASP A 231 -19.55 -0.90 -2.18
N LYS A 232 -18.46 -0.20 -2.50
CA LYS A 232 -18.24 0.43 -3.81
C LYS A 232 -17.55 -0.47 -4.82
N SER A 233 -16.98 -1.59 -4.38
CA SER A 233 -16.21 -2.47 -5.26
C SER A 233 -17.07 -3.09 -6.37
N ASN A 234 -16.50 -3.12 -7.58
CA ASN A 234 -17.09 -3.76 -8.77
C ASN A 234 -16.81 -5.27 -8.86
N LEU A 235 -16.07 -5.84 -7.91
CA LEU A 235 -15.73 -7.26 -7.87
C LEU A 235 -16.95 -8.12 -7.47
N PRO A 236 -16.99 -9.40 -7.87
CA PRO A 236 -18.05 -10.30 -7.44
C PRO A 236 -18.01 -10.52 -5.91
N GLY A 237 -19.18 -10.45 -5.26
CA GLY A 237 -19.37 -10.86 -3.86
C GLY A 237 -19.64 -12.36 -3.77
N GLU A 238 -18.96 -13.04 -2.83
CA GLU A 238 -18.90 -14.50 -2.58
C GLU A 238 -19.11 -15.45 -3.77
N GLY A 239 -18.02 -16.11 -4.18
CA GLY A 239 -18.01 -17.45 -4.75
C GLY A 239 -17.09 -18.34 -3.92
N SER A 240 -17.63 -19.43 -3.37
CA SER A 240 -16.87 -20.41 -2.59
C SER A 240 -15.96 -21.26 -3.49
N SER A 241 -14.64 -21.12 -3.34
CA SER A 241 -13.60 -22.14 -3.62
C SER A 241 -12.23 -21.51 -3.33
N GLY A 242 -11.31 -22.04 -2.55
CA GLY A 242 -11.21 -23.24 -1.74
C GLY A 242 -9.87 -23.10 -1.02
N GLY A 243 -9.88 -23.25 0.31
CA GLY A 243 -8.69 -23.01 1.12
C GLY A 243 -7.53 -23.93 0.77
N SER A 244 -6.33 -23.41 0.93
CA SER A 244 -5.20 -24.22 1.37
C SER A 244 -4.38 -23.40 2.35
N SER A 245 -4.63 -23.64 3.64
CA SER A 245 -3.74 -23.26 4.73
C SER A 245 -2.48 -24.10 4.64
N GLY A 246 -1.36 -23.50 4.24
CA GLY A 246 -0.03 -24.09 4.26
C GLY A 246 0.93 -23.17 4.99
N SER A 247 1.10 -23.38 6.30
CA SER A 247 2.07 -22.68 7.13
C SER A 247 3.49 -22.99 6.66
N GLY A 248 4.26 -21.96 6.30
CA GLY A 248 5.69 -22.05 5.98
C GLY A 248 6.40 -20.76 6.32
N SER A 249 7.07 -20.73 7.47
CA SER A 249 7.90 -19.62 7.92
C SER A 249 9.20 -19.57 7.10
N GLY A 250 9.49 -18.43 6.46
CA GLY A 250 10.76 -18.20 5.77
C GLY A 250 11.06 -16.70 5.74
N SER A 251 12.02 -16.28 6.56
CA SER A 251 12.53 -14.92 6.60
C SER A 251 13.65 -14.74 5.58
N SER A 252 13.60 -13.64 4.82
CA SER A 252 14.77 -13.08 4.14
C SER A 252 14.57 -11.58 3.92
N GLY A 253 15.46 -10.79 4.52
CA GLY A 253 15.56 -9.36 4.27
C GLY A 253 16.14 -9.05 2.90
N SER A 254 15.81 -7.86 2.39
CA SER A 254 16.53 -7.23 1.29
C SER A 254 16.52 -5.72 1.47
N SER A 255 17.72 -5.18 1.62
CA SER A 255 18.06 -3.77 1.63
C SER A 255 18.02 -3.21 0.21
N GLY A 256 17.13 -2.24 -0.06
CA GLY A 256 17.10 -1.46 -1.30
C GLY A 256 17.20 0.02 -0.98
N GLY A 257 18.37 0.61 -1.15
CA GLY A 257 18.58 2.05 -1.03
C GLY A 257 17.91 2.80 -2.17
N SER A 258 17.09 3.80 -1.84
CA SER A 258 16.50 4.72 -2.82
C SER A 258 17.14 6.10 -2.70
N SER A 259 17.51 6.67 -3.85
CA SER A 259 18.19 7.96 -3.99
C SER A 259 17.19 9.12 -3.87
N GLY A 260 17.37 9.99 -2.87
CA GLY A 260 16.57 11.21 -2.69
C GLY A 260 16.83 12.27 -3.77
N TYR A 261 15.76 12.77 -4.39
CA TYR A 261 15.79 13.92 -5.28
C TYR A 261 15.65 15.22 -4.46
N TYR A 262 16.57 16.16 -4.67
CA TYR A 262 16.56 17.48 -4.02
C TYR A 262 16.07 18.55 -4.99
N SER A 263 14.92 19.19 -4.72
CA SER A 263 14.53 20.48 -5.31
C SER A 263 14.28 21.53 -4.21
N ASP A 264 14.87 22.72 -4.42
CA ASP A 264 14.72 24.03 -3.74
C ASP A 264 14.34 24.10 -2.24
N ILE A 265 15.17 23.49 -1.37
CA ILE A 265 15.00 23.43 0.10
C ILE A 265 15.73 24.51 0.92
N SER A 266 16.31 25.53 0.27
CA SER A 266 17.19 26.48 0.97
C SER A 266 16.41 27.40 1.93
N GLY A 267 16.72 27.31 3.22
CA GLY A 267 16.24 28.25 4.25
C GLY A 267 14.85 27.99 4.84
N LYS A 268 14.15 26.91 4.46
CA LYS A 268 12.84 26.50 5.03
C LYS A 268 12.92 25.12 5.69
N TRP A 269 12.03 24.86 6.66
CA TRP A 269 11.86 23.52 7.23
C TRP A 269 10.97 22.68 6.31
N HIS A 270 11.42 21.48 5.98
CA HIS A 270 10.70 20.49 5.18
C HIS A 270 10.51 19.22 6.00
N THR A 271 9.38 18.53 5.82
CA THR A 271 9.12 17.24 6.48
C THR A 271 9.22 16.11 5.48
N TYR A 272 9.67 14.95 5.94
CA TYR A 272 9.80 13.74 5.14
C TYR A 272 8.99 12.62 5.78
N THR A 273 8.43 11.74 4.95
CA THR A 273 7.77 10.52 5.41
C THR A 273 8.77 9.37 5.41
N PHE A 274 9.08 8.84 6.58
CA PHE A 274 9.65 7.50 6.71
C PHE A 274 8.66 6.73 7.58
N ALA A 275 7.94 5.80 6.98
CA ALA A 275 7.05 4.92 7.72
C ALA A 275 7.90 3.84 8.37
N SER A 276 8.03 3.89 9.68
CA SER A 276 8.52 2.76 10.46
C SER A 276 7.32 1.86 10.77
N ASP A 277 7.39 0.57 10.40
CA ASP A 277 6.31 -0.41 10.58
C ASP A 277 6.19 -0.91 12.04
N GLN A 278 6.28 -0.03 13.03
CA GLN A 278 6.37 -0.42 14.45
C GLN A 278 4.99 -0.60 15.11
N PHE A 279 4.09 -1.31 14.43
CA PHE A 279 2.74 -1.63 14.90
C PHE A 279 2.62 -3.07 15.42
N THR A 280 1.67 -3.26 16.33
CA THR A 280 1.01 -4.56 16.48
C THR A 280 -0.20 -4.63 15.54
N ASP A 281 -0.59 -5.83 15.10
CA ASP A 281 -1.77 -6.01 14.22
C ASP A 281 -3.05 -5.38 14.79
N ASP A 282 -3.19 -5.39 16.11
CA ASP A 282 -4.31 -4.76 16.81
C ASP A 282 -4.26 -3.23 16.72
N GLU A 283 -3.07 -2.62 16.82
CA GLU A 283 -2.90 -1.17 16.65
C GLU A 283 -3.17 -0.73 15.20
N LYS A 284 -2.78 -1.56 14.21
CA LYS A 284 -3.14 -1.34 12.80
C LYS A 284 -4.66 -1.33 12.63
N LYS A 285 -5.35 -2.37 13.13
CA LYS A 285 -6.82 -2.48 13.06
C LYS A 285 -7.52 -1.29 13.74
N ILE A 286 -7.05 -0.88 14.92
CA ILE A 286 -7.58 0.29 15.62
C ILE A 286 -7.43 1.54 14.74
N PHE A 287 -6.25 1.82 14.21
CA PHE A 287 -6.03 3.01 13.37
C PHE A 287 -6.90 2.96 12.08
N SER A 288 -6.95 1.81 11.40
CA SER A 288 -7.73 1.63 10.16
C SER A 288 -9.23 1.72 10.36
N SER A 289 -9.75 1.28 11.50
CA SER A 289 -11.19 1.32 11.76
C SER A 289 -11.79 2.74 11.86
N VAL A 290 -10.97 3.75 12.12
CA VAL A 290 -11.42 5.14 12.34
C VAL A 290 -10.95 6.13 11.30
N MET A 291 -9.82 5.88 10.65
CA MET A 291 -9.34 6.71 9.55
C MET A 291 -10.11 6.36 8.27
N LYS A 292 -11.36 6.84 8.18
CA LYS A 292 -12.16 6.71 6.95
C LYS A 292 -11.64 7.65 5.87
N SER A 293 -11.46 7.10 4.69
CA SER A 293 -10.90 7.73 3.50
C SER A 293 -11.53 9.09 3.18
N ASN A 294 -10.74 10.15 3.36
CA ASN A 294 -10.95 11.38 2.59
C ASN A 294 -10.08 11.22 1.35
N THR A 295 -10.68 11.20 0.15
CA THR A 295 -10.03 10.73 -1.10
C THR A 295 -8.76 11.49 -1.50
N ASN A 296 -8.48 12.61 -0.84
CA ASN A 296 -7.37 13.50 -1.18
C ASN A 296 -6.30 13.57 -0.08
N VAL A 297 -6.41 12.78 0.99
CA VAL A 297 -5.44 12.80 2.11
C VAL A 297 -5.10 11.38 2.54
N LEU A 298 -3.83 11.01 2.42
CA LEU A 298 -3.26 9.76 2.89
C LEU A 298 -2.78 9.93 4.33
N TYR A 299 -3.24 9.06 5.22
CA TYR A 299 -2.80 8.98 6.62
C TYR A 299 -2.02 7.68 6.82
N LEU A 300 -0.72 7.78 7.07
CA LEU A 300 0.16 6.66 7.38
C LEU A 300 0.56 6.76 8.85
N PRO A 301 0.06 5.90 9.74
CA PRO A 301 0.53 5.92 11.11
C PRO A 301 2.01 5.47 11.10
N SER A 302 2.87 6.07 11.92
CA SER A 302 4.24 5.59 12.16
C SER A 302 4.31 4.72 13.42
N GLN A 303 3.79 5.18 14.55
CA GLN A 303 3.71 4.36 15.76
C GLN A 303 2.79 4.95 16.82
N VAL A 304 2.39 4.12 17.80
CA VAL A 304 1.73 4.60 19.02
C VAL A 304 2.78 5.18 19.97
N ILE A 305 2.80 6.50 20.14
CA ILE A 305 3.78 7.19 20.98
C ILE A 305 3.37 7.28 22.46
N ALA A 306 2.08 7.25 22.74
CA ALA A 306 1.55 7.26 24.11
C ALA A 306 0.16 6.60 24.21
N LYS A 307 -0.17 6.15 25.42
CA LYS A 307 -1.50 5.62 25.78
C LYS A 307 -1.98 6.21 27.10
N GLN A 308 -3.28 6.35 27.26
CA GLN A 308 -3.92 6.67 28.53
C GLN A 308 -5.20 5.84 28.65
N THR A 309 -5.46 5.26 29.82
CA THR A 309 -6.65 4.42 30.05
C THR A 309 -7.44 4.97 31.22
N ASP A 310 -8.76 5.01 31.08
CA ASP A 310 -9.69 5.34 32.15
C ASP A 310 -10.83 4.30 32.23
N ASP A 311 -11.86 4.59 33.03
CA ASP A 311 -13.01 3.68 33.20
C ASP A 311 -13.84 3.50 31.90
N SER A 312 -13.71 4.40 30.93
CA SER A 312 -14.48 4.40 29.68
C SER A 312 -13.78 3.63 28.56
N GLY A 313 -12.45 3.58 28.57
CA GLY A 313 -11.66 2.89 27.56
C GLY A 313 -10.20 3.35 27.50
N THR A 314 -9.57 3.13 26.35
CA THR A 314 -8.17 3.47 26.11
C THR A 314 -8.02 4.51 25.00
N TYR A 315 -7.25 5.54 25.29
CA TYR A 315 -6.84 6.60 24.39
C TYR A 315 -5.46 6.26 23.84
N TYR A 316 -5.38 6.06 22.53
CA TYR A 316 -4.16 5.82 21.79
C TYR A 316 -3.74 7.11 21.09
N VAL A 317 -2.46 7.47 21.24
CA VAL A 317 -1.85 8.60 20.53
C VAL A 317 -0.88 8.05 19.51
N PHE A 318 -1.18 8.29 18.24
CA PHE A 318 -0.36 7.94 17.11
C PHE A 318 0.45 9.15 16.66
N LEU A 319 1.72 8.91 16.33
CA LEU A 319 2.45 9.76 15.40
C LEU A 319 2.03 9.32 13.99
N THR A 320 1.50 10.24 13.20
CA THR A 320 0.91 9.96 11.89
C THR A 320 1.54 10.85 10.85
N SER A 321 2.07 10.26 9.79
CA SER A 321 2.43 10.99 8.58
C SER A 321 1.18 11.23 7.75
N VAL A 322 1.02 12.44 7.26
CA VAL A 322 -0.15 12.85 6.48
C VAL A 322 0.30 13.53 5.20
N THR A 323 -0.20 13.03 4.07
CA THR A 323 0.15 13.54 2.74
C THR A 323 -1.13 13.85 1.98
N GLU A 324 -1.28 15.09 1.50
CA GLU A 324 -2.36 15.40 0.58
C GLU A 324 -1.99 14.92 -0.83
N LEU A 325 -2.84 14.11 -1.43
CA LEU A 325 -2.66 13.60 -2.79
C LEU A 325 -2.90 14.77 -3.75
N LYS A 326 -1.82 15.30 -4.31
CA LYS A 326 -1.85 16.37 -5.32
C LYS A 326 -1.30 15.85 -6.64
N THR A 327 -1.85 16.34 -7.74
CA THR A 327 -1.42 15.99 -9.11
C THR A 327 -0.10 16.65 -9.52
N ASP A 328 0.37 17.62 -8.74
CA ASP A 328 1.61 18.35 -8.94
C ASP A 328 2.67 17.80 -7.98
N VAL A 329 3.79 17.32 -8.53
CA VAL A 329 4.88 16.68 -7.79
C VAL A 329 5.54 17.64 -6.80
N ASP A 330 5.68 18.91 -7.15
CA ASP A 330 6.26 19.90 -6.23
C ASP A 330 5.27 20.21 -5.10
N ALA A 331 3.98 20.29 -5.41
CA ALA A 331 2.95 20.51 -4.40
C ALA A 331 2.69 19.29 -3.49
N PHE A 332 3.06 18.10 -3.94
CA PHE A 332 2.98 16.83 -3.20
C PHE A 332 3.98 16.81 -2.04
N PHE A 333 5.26 17.15 -2.28
CA PHE A 333 6.24 17.19 -1.19
C PHE A 333 5.94 18.29 -0.17
N ASP A 334 5.33 19.40 -0.61
CA ASP A 334 4.82 20.46 0.27
C ASP A 334 3.58 20.05 1.08
N SER A 335 2.94 18.91 0.78
CA SER A 335 1.74 18.45 1.48
C SER A 335 2.03 17.46 2.61
N ILE A 336 3.25 16.94 2.66
CA ILE A 336 3.72 16.03 3.70
C ILE A 336 3.80 16.79 5.02
N ARG A 337 3.24 16.20 6.08
CA ARG A 337 3.35 16.71 7.45
C ARG A 337 3.17 15.60 8.47
N TRP A 338 3.70 15.83 9.66
CA TRP A 338 3.41 15.00 10.84
C TRP A 338 2.17 15.53 11.57
N GLU A 339 1.29 14.62 11.97
CA GLU A 339 0.15 14.88 12.85
C GLU A 339 0.21 13.96 14.08
N ILE A 340 -0.29 14.46 15.21
CA ILE A 340 -0.59 13.66 16.39
C ILE A 340 -2.07 13.29 16.34
N THR A 341 -2.35 12.01 16.14
CA THR A 341 -3.71 11.50 16.02
C THR A 341 -4.12 10.80 17.31
N THR A 342 -5.23 11.24 17.92
CA THR A 342 -5.78 10.63 19.13
C THR A 342 -7.02 9.79 18.80
N ILE A 343 -6.97 8.50 19.10
CA ILE A 343 -8.07 7.55 18.90
C ILE A 343 -8.48 6.98 20.25
N PHE A 344 -9.78 6.99 20.52
CA PHE A 344 -10.36 6.33 21.69
C PHE A 344 -10.94 4.98 21.31
N VAL A 345 -10.69 3.96 22.13
CA VAL A 345 -11.27 2.62 22.02
C VAL A 345 -12.02 2.33 23.31
N ASP A 346 -13.34 2.13 23.22
CA ASP A 346 -14.16 1.82 24.39
C ASP A 346 -13.95 0.37 24.89
N ASN A 347 -14.51 0.07 26.06
CA ASN A 347 -14.41 -1.27 26.67
C ASN A 347 -15.09 -2.39 25.86
N GLN A 348 -15.86 -2.05 24.82
CA GLN A 348 -16.51 -2.98 23.90
C GLN A 348 -15.70 -3.16 22.60
N GLY A 349 -14.58 -2.45 22.44
CA GLY A 349 -13.72 -2.48 21.26
C GLY A 349 -14.13 -1.53 20.14
N ASN A 350 -15.10 -0.64 20.34
CA ASN A 350 -15.45 0.37 19.35
C ASN A 350 -14.45 1.52 19.39
N SER A 351 -13.97 1.92 18.22
CA SER A 351 -12.99 2.99 18.05
C SER A 351 -13.61 4.30 17.56
N LYS A 352 -13.05 5.43 17.98
CA LYS A 352 -13.42 6.77 17.50
C LYS A 352 -12.20 7.69 17.40
N LEU A 353 -12.04 8.35 16.25
CA LEU A 353 -11.09 9.46 16.10
C LEU A 353 -11.56 10.65 16.96
N LEU A 354 -10.70 11.09 17.88
CA LEU A 354 -10.97 12.25 18.74
C LEU A 354 -10.32 13.53 18.21
N ASN A 355 -9.09 13.43 17.72
CA ASN A 355 -8.32 14.56 17.21
C ASN A 355 -7.25 14.13 16.21
N SER A 356 -6.88 15.03 15.32
CA SER A 356 -5.63 14.96 14.56
C SER A 356 -5.04 16.36 14.47
N ALA A 357 -3.87 16.57 15.08
CA ALA A 357 -3.24 17.89 15.20
C ALA A 357 -1.88 17.91 14.50
N ALA A 358 -1.72 18.78 13.51
CA ALA A 358 -0.47 18.94 12.78
C ALA A 358 0.65 19.50 13.66
N ILE A 359 1.84 18.92 13.52
CA ILE A 359 3.09 19.44 14.07
C ILE A 359 3.64 20.44 13.06
N ASP A 360 3.64 21.72 13.43
CA ASP A 360 4.32 22.75 12.66
C ASP A 360 5.84 22.62 12.87
N PRO A 361 6.63 22.28 11.83
CA PRO A 361 8.07 22.20 11.91
C PRO A 361 8.75 23.48 12.34
N ALA A 362 8.12 24.65 12.17
CA ALA A 362 8.67 25.93 12.60
C ALA A 362 8.39 26.22 14.08
N ASP A 363 7.31 25.67 14.64
CA ASP A 363 6.76 25.98 15.97
C ASP A 363 6.30 24.72 16.71
N ILE A 364 7.22 23.77 16.85
CA ILE A 364 6.98 22.54 17.61
C ILE A 364 6.79 22.91 19.09
N LYS A 365 5.64 22.52 19.66
CA LYS A 365 5.29 22.83 21.04
C LYS A 365 6.13 22.00 22.00
N THR A 366 6.76 22.70 22.94
CA THR A 366 7.64 22.13 23.96
C THR A 366 7.23 22.65 25.33
N THR A 367 7.57 21.90 26.37
CA THR A 367 7.14 22.17 27.76
C THR A 367 8.28 21.90 28.73
N ASP A 368 8.16 22.38 29.97
CA ASP A 368 9.07 22.05 31.07
C ASP A 368 8.54 20.89 31.93
N LYS A 369 7.37 20.33 31.59
CA LYS A 369 6.68 19.30 32.37
C LYS A 369 6.36 18.10 31.50
N ALA A 370 6.67 16.91 32.01
CA ALA A 370 6.20 15.66 31.43
C ALA A 370 4.65 15.64 31.35
N PRO A 371 4.07 15.01 30.32
CA PRO A 371 2.62 14.94 30.15
C PRO A 371 1.98 14.14 31.29
N ASP A 372 1.06 14.77 32.03
CA ASP A 372 0.38 14.13 33.17
C ASP A 372 -0.64 13.09 32.69
N GLY A 373 -0.64 11.91 33.29
CA GLY A 373 -1.57 10.81 32.97
C GLY A 373 -1.29 10.01 31.68
N TRP A 374 -0.30 10.37 30.88
CA TRP A 374 0.10 9.62 29.68
C TRP A 374 1.20 8.60 29.98
N THR A 375 1.03 7.37 29.51
CA THR A 375 2.08 6.36 29.48
C THR A 375 2.74 6.38 28.10
N VAL A 376 3.99 6.82 28.04
CA VAL A 376 4.79 6.79 26.80
C VAL A 376 5.11 5.34 26.44
N SER A 377 4.83 4.94 25.20
CA SER A 377 4.89 3.53 24.79
C SER A 377 6.30 2.94 24.75
N ALA A 378 7.33 3.78 24.67
CA ALA A 378 8.76 3.44 24.68
C ALA A 378 9.12 2.16 23.88
N LYS A 379 8.61 2.06 22.63
CA LYS A 379 9.04 0.99 21.72
C LYS A 379 10.46 1.29 21.23
N THR A 380 11.31 0.27 21.18
CA THR A 380 12.66 0.43 20.62
C THR A 380 12.53 0.58 19.10
N PRO A 381 13.15 1.61 18.49
CA PRO A 381 13.19 1.74 17.04
C PRO A 381 13.94 0.53 16.45
N SER A 382 13.56 0.05 15.27
CA SER A 382 14.43 -0.89 14.55
C SER A 382 15.77 -0.21 14.29
N ALA A 383 16.88 -0.86 14.68
CA ALA A 383 18.23 -0.30 14.59
C ALA A 383 18.64 0.10 13.16
N ASP A 384 17.90 -0.32 12.14
CA ASP A 384 18.18 -0.08 10.73
C ASP A 384 17.78 1.32 10.22
N ASP A 385 17.00 2.11 10.99
CA ASP A 385 16.38 3.36 10.51
C ASP A 385 17.31 4.58 10.52
N LEU A 386 18.39 4.55 11.33
CA LEU A 386 19.39 5.63 11.33
C LEU A 386 20.49 5.47 10.27
N SER A 387 20.55 4.32 9.59
CA SER A 387 21.56 4.00 8.58
C SER A 387 21.56 4.94 7.36
N TYR A 388 20.48 5.70 7.19
CA TYR A 388 20.33 6.73 6.17
C TYR A 388 21.13 8.01 6.50
N TYR A 389 21.38 8.30 7.77
CA TYR A 389 22.09 9.50 8.19
C TYR A 389 23.60 9.30 8.21
N SER A 390 24.35 10.41 8.25
CA SER A 390 25.79 10.34 8.46
C SER A 390 26.08 9.64 9.78
N SER A 391 27.18 8.87 9.83
CA SER A 391 27.63 8.20 11.07
C SER A 391 27.81 9.18 12.23
N ASP A 392 27.98 10.46 11.94
CA ASP A 392 28.10 11.53 12.94
C ASP A 392 26.75 11.87 13.58
N VAL A 393 25.65 11.90 12.83
CA VAL A 393 24.29 12.11 13.36
C VAL A 393 23.90 10.99 14.31
N GLU A 394 24.13 9.74 13.90
CA GLU A 394 23.89 8.56 14.73
C GLU A 394 24.72 8.62 16.03
N GLN A 395 26.00 8.98 15.92
CA GLN A 395 26.88 9.16 17.08
C GLN A 395 26.43 10.31 17.98
N ALA A 396 25.94 11.42 17.44
CA ALA A 396 25.48 12.56 18.22
C ALA A 396 24.25 12.20 19.08
N LEU A 397 23.28 11.47 18.51
CA LEU A 397 22.12 10.96 19.23
C LEU A 397 22.50 9.90 20.28
N THR A 398 23.33 8.93 19.88
CA THR A 398 23.72 7.80 20.75
C THR A 398 24.60 8.22 21.92
N ASN A 399 25.50 9.18 21.70
CA ASN A 399 26.48 9.60 22.72
C ASN A 399 26.01 10.79 23.57
N TYR A 400 24.76 11.23 23.44
CA TYR A 400 24.25 12.33 24.24
C TYR A 400 24.19 11.92 25.73
N LYS A 401 25.00 12.58 26.56
CA LYS A 401 25.28 12.09 27.92
C LYS A 401 24.22 12.44 28.95
N GLU A 402 23.36 13.41 28.66
CA GLU A 402 22.38 13.91 29.63
C GLU A 402 21.11 13.07 29.69
N ILE A 403 20.72 12.49 28.55
CA ILE A 403 19.48 11.74 28.35
C ILE A 403 19.79 10.65 27.34
N LYS A 404 19.39 9.39 27.62
CA LYS A 404 19.44 8.32 26.62
C LYS A 404 18.36 8.57 25.58
N LEU A 405 18.72 8.88 24.35
CA LEU A 405 17.80 9.17 23.26
C LEU A 405 17.65 7.93 22.37
N ASP A 406 16.40 7.54 22.11
CA ASP A 406 16.02 6.51 21.14
C ASP A 406 15.16 7.18 20.04
N TYR A 407 15.65 7.18 18.80
CA TYR A 407 15.05 7.91 17.66
C TYR A 407 13.65 7.41 17.29
N ILE A 408 12.67 8.30 17.13
CA ILE A 408 11.32 7.90 16.66
C ILE A 408 11.14 8.21 15.18
N ALA A 409 11.35 9.48 14.81
CA ALA A 409 11.12 9.99 13.47
C ALA A 409 11.86 11.31 13.26
N GLU A 410 12.23 11.58 12.01
CA GLU A 410 12.59 12.91 11.57
C GLU A 410 11.35 13.76 11.32
N LEU A 411 11.17 14.77 12.17
CA LEU A 411 10.06 15.70 12.04
C LEU A 411 10.32 16.70 10.92
N ALA A 412 11.54 17.21 10.80
CA ALA A 412 11.90 18.15 9.75
C ALA A 412 13.41 18.31 9.53
N THR A 413 13.75 18.75 8.32
CA THR A 413 15.10 19.16 7.92
C THR A 413 15.10 20.56 7.33
N ARG A 414 16.19 21.30 7.53
CA ARG A 414 16.45 22.62 6.95
C ARG A 414 17.90 22.73 6.53
N ILE A 415 18.15 23.02 5.25
CA ILE A 415 19.50 23.36 4.78
C ILE A 415 19.82 24.81 5.12
N VAL A 416 21.03 25.02 5.63
CA VAL A 416 21.64 26.32 5.93
C VAL A 416 23.01 26.42 5.25
N ASP A 417 23.55 27.64 5.14
CA ASP A 417 24.82 27.88 4.44
C ASP A 417 26.00 27.05 4.99
N THR A 418 25.93 26.61 6.25
CA THR A 418 26.99 25.89 6.95
C THR A 418 26.72 24.40 7.13
N GLY A 419 25.58 23.87 6.67
CA GLY A 419 25.19 22.49 6.98
C GLY A 419 23.71 22.19 6.86
N ILE A 420 23.28 21.17 7.57
CA ILE A 420 21.90 20.70 7.64
C ILE A 420 21.43 20.72 9.09
N ASN A 421 20.29 21.34 9.35
CA ASN A 421 19.63 21.27 10.65
C ASN A 421 18.50 20.25 10.61
N TYR A 422 18.46 19.38 11.61
CA TYR A 422 17.44 18.36 11.79
C TYR A 422 16.62 18.61 13.04
N ARG A 423 15.36 18.17 13.00
CA ARG A 423 14.46 18.07 14.16
C ARG A 423 13.96 16.64 14.25
N PHE A 424 14.31 15.96 15.33
CA PHE A 424 13.89 14.59 15.59
C PHE A 424 12.88 14.55 16.73
N LEU A 425 11.91 13.63 16.64
CA LEU A 425 11.19 13.15 17.80
C LEU A 425 11.94 11.94 18.34
N CYS A 426 12.13 11.86 19.66
CA CYS A 426 12.83 10.76 20.31
C CYS A 426 12.11 10.36 21.61
N TYR A 427 12.22 9.08 21.99
CA TYR A 427 12.08 8.70 23.38
C TYR A 427 13.35 9.09 24.12
N GLY A 428 13.23 9.80 25.24
CA GLY A 428 14.35 10.18 26.08
C GLY A 428 14.19 9.55 27.46
N THR A 429 15.19 8.80 27.90
CA THR A 429 15.21 8.20 29.24
C THR A 429 16.18 8.95 30.14
N LYS A 430 15.66 9.57 31.20
CA LYS A 430 16.41 10.27 32.23
C LYS A 430 15.95 9.80 33.61
N ASP A 431 16.89 9.40 34.46
CA ASP A 431 16.60 8.92 35.83
C ASP A 431 15.56 7.79 35.90
N GLY A 432 15.55 6.92 34.88
CA GLY A 432 14.63 5.78 34.78
C GLY A 432 13.21 6.14 34.33
N LYS A 433 12.94 7.41 33.98
CA LYS A 433 11.70 7.85 33.36
C LYS A 433 11.90 8.09 31.88
N THR A 434 10.96 7.62 31.07
CA THR A 434 10.96 7.79 29.61
C THR A 434 9.87 8.78 29.22
N ASP A 435 10.27 9.85 28.53
CA ASP A 435 9.40 10.90 28.02
C ASP A 435 9.66 11.12 26.52
N LEU A 436 8.82 11.96 25.87
CA LEU A 436 9.01 12.37 24.48
C LEU A 436 9.84 13.65 24.42
N TYR A 437 10.84 13.65 23.55
CA TYR A 437 11.75 14.79 23.35
C TYR A 437 11.81 15.20 21.90
N VAL A 438 11.88 16.51 21.67
CA VAL A 438 12.31 17.11 20.42
C VAL A 438 13.81 17.36 20.52
N VAL A 439 14.56 16.83 19.58
CA VAL A 439 16.02 16.98 19.50
C VAL A 439 16.35 17.80 18.25
N GLU A 440 16.98 18.95 18.45
CA GLU A 440 17.52 19.77 17.36
C GLU A 440 19.01 19.47 17.20
N LEU A 441 19.42 19.14 15.98
CA LEU A 441 20.79 18.76 15.64
C LEU A 441 21.25 19.56 14.43
N THR A 442 22.53 19.93 14.40
CA THR A 442 23.19 20.54 13.23
C THR A 442 24.31 19.61 12.75
N ASP A 443 24.29 19.27 11.46
CA ASP A 443 25.33 18.52 10.75
C ASP A 443 26.08 19.47 9.80
N GLU A 444 27.33 19.77 10.11
CA GLU A 444 28.22 20.61 9.29
C GLU A 444 29.03 19.79 8.27
N PHE A 445 28.55 18.60 7.89
CA PHE A 445 29.16 17.59 7.00
C PHE A 445 30.47 16.97 7.49
N THR A 446 31.07 17.55 8.53
CA THR A 446 32.31 17.08 9.17
C THR A 446 32.08 16.70 10.62
N LYS A 447 30.91 17.06 11.16
CA LYS A 447 30.48 16.80 12.53
C LYS A 447 28.99 17.10 12.68
N ALA A 448 28.30 16.24 13.41
CA ALA A 448 26.97 16.49 13.91
C ALA A 448 26.98 16.84 15.41
N GLU A 449 26.21 17.84 15.80
CA GLU A 449 26.04 18.26 17.20
C GLU A 449 24.57 18.49 17.54
N ILE A 450 24.14 17.92 18.67
CA ILE A 450 22.86 18.27 19.28
C ILE A 450 22.95 19.70 19.81
N THR A 451 22.13 20.58 19.28
CA THR A 451 22.07 22.00 19.65
C THR A 451 21.01 22.26 20.72
N LYS A 452 19.96 21.43 20.77
CA LYS A 452 18.88 21.58 21.75
C LYS A 452 18.17 20.24 21.99
N VAL A 453 17.76 20.01 23.24
CA VAL A 453 16.84 18.93 23.62
C VAL A 453 15.73 19.56 24.46
N SER A 454 14.47 19.27 24.14
CA SER A 454 13.31 19.85 24.83
C SER A 454 12.20 18.82 24.95
N LEU A 455 11.44 18.82 26.05
CA LEU A 455 10.30 17.92 26.19
C LEU A 455 9.21 18.30 25.18
N PHE A 456 8.69 17.31 24.47
CA PHE A 456 7.58 17.49 23.54
C PHE A 456 6.28 17.70 24.32
N ASP A 457 5.54 18.77 24.01
CA ASP A 457 4.28 19.08 24.68
C ASP A 457 3.14 18.25 24.08
N LEU A 458 3.11 16.96 24.40
CA LEU A 458 2.08 16.06 23.90
C LEU A 458 0.66 16.53 24.25
N SER A 459 0.47 17.19 25.40
CA SER A 459 -0.84 17.65 25.85
C SER A 459 -1.40 18.81 25.01
N SER A 460 -0.54 19.54 24.29
CA SER A 460 -0.97 20.55 23.31
C SER A 460 -1.53 19.95 22.02
N TYR A 461 -1.23 18.68 21.74
CA TYR A 461 -1.61 17.98 20.51
C TYR A 461 -2.65 16.86 20.75
N ALA A 462 -2.56 16.13 21.86
CA ALA A 462 -3.42 14.99 22.17
C ALA A 462 -4.63 15.39 23.06
N ILE A 463 -5.76 14.72 22.85
CA ILE A 463 -6.93 14.88 23.73
C ILE A 463 -6.85 13.87 24.88
N SER A 464 -6.71 14.39 26.10
CA SER A 464 -6.81 13.59 27.33
C SER A 464 -8.27 13.34 27.74
N PRO A 465 -8.54 12.28 28.53
CA PRO A 465 -9.83 12.08 29.16
C PRO A 465 -10.18 13.30 30.01
N GLN A 466 -11.39 13.84 29.82
CA GLN A 466 -11.90 14.86 30.73
C GLN A 466 -12.19 14.18 32.07
N PRO A 467 -11.74 14.74 33.22
CA PRO A 467 -12.14 14.19 34.50
C PRO A 467 -13.67 14.21 34.57
N ALA A 468 -14.28 13.06 34.84
CA ALA A 468 -15.71 12.99 35.14
C ALA A 468 -16.01 14.07 36.17
N GLU A 469 -16.90 15.01 35.84
CA GLU A 469 -17.37 16.01 36.80
C GLU A 469 -17.82 15.23 38.04
N LYS A 470 -17.04 15.34 39.13
CA LYS A 470 -17.43 14.79 40.42
C LYS A 470 -18.81 15.35 40.69
N GLY A 471 -19.79 14.45 40.72
CA GLY A 471 -21.20 14.81 40.87
C GLY A 471 -21.36 15.91 41.89
N GLN A 472 -21.96 17.02 41.47
CA GLN A 472 -22.54 17.95 42.42
C GLN A 472 -23.48 17.13 43.31
N ASP A 473 -23.09 17.05 44.56
CA ASP A 473 -23.85 16.50 45.67
C ASP A 473 -25.20 17.22 45.71
N ASN A 474 -26.23 16.59 45.13
CA ASN A 474 -27.62 17.03 45.24
C ASN A 474 -28.18 16.62 46.61
N SER A 475 -27.51 17.04 47.69
CA SER A 475 -28.09 17.10 49.03
C SER A 475 -28.62 18.51 49.29
N ALA A 476 -29.66 18.92 48.57
CA ALA A 476 -30.44 20.11 48.91
C ALA A 476 -31.94 19.86 48.70
N LYS A 477 -32.58 19.53 49.83
CA LYS A 477 -34.00 19.74 50.21
C LYS A 477 -35.05 19.82 49.09
N SER A 478 -35.99 18.88 49.15
CA SER A 478 -37.27 18.93 48.45
C SER A 478 -37.99 20.28 48.61
N PRO A 479 -38.50 20.89 47.53
CA PRO A 479 -39.62 21.81 47.60
C PRO A 479 -40.92 21.04 47.43
N GLN A 480 -41.81 21.19 48.40
CA GLN A 480 -43.22 20.84 48.26
C GLN A 480 -43.84 21.59 47.08
N THR A 481 -44.59 20.84 46.28
CA THR A 481 -45.79 21.21 45.51
C THR A 481 -46.20 22.70 45.48
N GLY A 482 -46.21 23.30 44.29
CA GLY A 482 -46.86 24.59 44.02
C GLY A 482 -46.95 24.90 42.52
N HIS A 483 -48.19 24.88 42.01
CA HIS A 483 -48.66 25.24 40.67
C HIS A 483 -47.79 26.16 39.79
N THR A 484 -47.39 25.69 38.59
CA THR A 484 -47.38 26.51 37.35
C THR A 484 -47.25 25.72 36.03
N ASP A 485 -47.71 24.46 35.93
CA ASP A 485 -47.84 23.78 34.63
C ASP A 485 -49.24 23.98 34.06
N MET A 486 -49.52 25.17 33.48
CA MET A 486 -50.73 25.36 32.67
C MET A 486 -50.70 26.56 31.69
N VAL A 487 -49.53 27.11 31.34
CA VAL A 487 -49.47 28.30 30.46
C VAL A 487 -48.72 28.08 29.14
N MET A 488 -47.83 27.08 29.02
CA MET A 488 -47.12 26.86 27.74
C MET A 488 -47.84 25.94 26.75
N MET A 489 -48.86 25.19 27.17
CA MET A 489 -49.61 24.29 26.28
C MET A 489 -50.82 24.95 25.60
N VAL A 490 -51.19 26.18 26.00
CA VAL A 490 -52.35 26.93 25.44
C VAL A 490 -51.95 27.81 24.25
N VAL A 491 -50.67 28.18 24.11
CA VAL A 491 -50.21 29.08 23.02
C VAL A 491 -49.97 28.34 21.71
N VAL A 492 -49.65 27.04 21.74
CA VAL A 492 -49.36 26.24 20.53
C VAL A 492 -50.65 25.68 19.89
N LEU A 493 -51.72 25.48 20.67
CA LEU A 493 -53.00 24.98 20.16
C LEU A 493 -53.94 26.07 19.62
N LEU A 494 -53.66 27.35 19.89
CA LEU A 494 -54.45 28.48 19.37
C LEU A 494 -54.02 28.94 17.96
N PHE A 495 -52.85 28.51 17.47
CA PHE A 495 -52.37 28.89 16.12
C PHE A 495 -52.84 27.95 15.00
N ILE A 496 -53.34 26.75 15.33
CA ILE A 496 -53.76 25.75 14.34
C ILE A 496 -55.29 25.78 14.10
N ALA A 497 -56.06 26.46 14.95
CA ALA A 497 -57.52 26.60 14.83
C ALA A 497 -57.98 27.87 14.08
N MET A 498 -57.08 28.72 13.59
CA MET A 498 -57.40 29.85 12.68
C MET A 498 -57.23 29.45 11.20
N PHE A 499 -57.56 28.20 10.85
CA PHE A 499 -57.88 27.82 9.49
C PHE A 499 -59.20 28.48 9.07
N GLY A 500 -59.23 28.95 7.83
CA GLY A 500 -60.27 28.48 6.92
C GLY A 500 -61.71 28.88 7.23
N ALA A 501 -62.09 30.05 6.74
CA ALA A 501 -63.45 30.27 6.22
C ALA A 501 -63.42 31.29 5.07
N CYS A 502 -64.30 31.07 4.08
CA CYS A 502 -64.51 31.78 2.80
C CYS A 502 -63.56 31.36 1.66
N VAL A 503 -63.86 30.35 0.83
CA VAL A 503 -65.02 30.15 -0.08
C VAL A 503 -65.13 31.22 -1.18
N SER A 504 -64.49 30.92 -2.31
CA SER A 504 -65.12 30.71 -3.64
C SER A 504 -65.41 31.88 -4.62
N VAL A 505 -65.19 31.54 -5.90
CA VAL A 505 -65.90 31.95 -7.13
C VAL A 505 -65.31 33.04 -8.06
N LYS A 506 -65.02 32.58 -9.30
CA LYS A 506 -65.03 33.21 -10.66
C LYS A 506 -64.03 34.33 -10.99
N GLN A 507 -63.14 34.13 -11.97
CA GLN A 507 -63.30 34.06 -13.45
C GLN A 507 -63.10 35.43 -14.12
N ILE A 508 -62.43 35.40 -15.30
CA ILE A 508 -62.52 36.32 -16.46
C ILE A 508 -61.33 37.28 -16.67
N SER A 509 -60.55 36.98 -17.73
CA SER A 509 -60.08 37.89 -18.82
C SER A 509 -59.03 38.98 -18.46
N LYS A 510 -58.02 39.35 -19.24
CA LYS A 510 -57.74 39.30 -20.70
C LYS A 510 -56.26 39.68 -20.94
N LYS A 511 -55.79 39.38 -22.15
CA LYS A 511 -54.58 39.89 -22.83
C LYS A 511 -54.51 41.43 -22.95
N HIS A 512 -53.29 41.88 -23.31
CA HIS A 512 -52.79 43.15 -23.88
C HIS A 512 -52.00 44.00 -22.88
N ASP A 513 -50.74 44.38 -23.11
CA ASP A 513 -49.87 44.40 -24.30
C ASP A 513 -48.44 43.96 -23.97
#